data_AF-A0A010Z0A9-F1
#
_entry.id   AF-A0A010Z0A9-F1
#
_cell.length_a   1.000
_cell.length_b   1.000
_cell.length_c   1.000
_cell.angle_alpha   90.00
_cell.angle_beta   90.00
_cell.angle_gamma   90.00
#
_symmetry.space_group_name_H-M   'P 1'
#
loop_
_entity.id
_entity.type
_entity.pdbx_description
1 polymer ?
#
loop_
_entity_poly.entity_id
_entity_poly.type
_entity_poly.pdbx_seq_one_letter_code
_entity_poly.pdbx_strand_id
1 'polypeptide(L)' 'MARHEQVLALWCALTGHDPEWFEEPEREALLARTEIAKLAEATDAVLLYAGRSVCRGTSLPLERWLAAARLSA' A
#
# COMPACT_ATOMS: atom_id res chain seq x y z
N MET A 1 8.90 5.70 12.10
CA MET A 1 8.38 4.96 10.94
C MET A 1 8.01 5.97 9.87
N ALA A 2 8.67 5.90 8.72
CA ALA A 2 8.42 6.79 7.59
C ALA A 2 7.03 6.51 6.99
N ARG A 3 6.44 7.52 6.32
CA ARG A 3 5.11 7.39 5.72
C ARG A 3 5.02 6.24 4.70
N HIS A 4 6.06 6.04 3.90
CA HIS A 4 6.14 4.94 2.94
C HIS A 4 6.08 3.56 3.62
N GLU A 5 6.73 3.40 4.78
CA GLU A 5 6.70 2.16 5.56
C GLU A 5 5.29 1.87 6.11
N GLN A 6 4.57 2.92 6.54
CA GLN A 6 3.17 2.79 6.95
C GLN A 6 2.27 2.31 5.80
N VAL A 7 2.46 2.87 4.61
CA VAL A 7 1.70 2.45 3.42
C VAL A 7 2.00 1.00 3.06
N LEU A 8 3.28 0.59 3.08
CA LEU A 8 3.66 -0.79 2.83
C LEU A 8 3.09 -1.75 3.87
N ALA A 9 3.21 -1.41 5.17
CA ALA A 9 2.63 -2.21 6.25
C ALA A 9 1.11 -2.34 6.12
N LEU A 10 0.42 -1.26 5.73
CA LEU A 10 -1.01 -1.30 5.47
C LEU A 10 -1.36 -2.18 4.26
N TRP A 11 -0.58 -2.10 3.18
CA TRP A 11 -0.74 -2.97 2.02
C TRP A 11 -0.60 -4.45 2.40
N CYS A 12 0.42 -4.78 3.20
CA CYS A 12 0.66 -6.12 3.72
C CYS A 12 -0.54 -6.61 4.55
N ALA A 13 -1.03 -5.78 5.48
CA ALA A 13 -2.21 -6.11 6.30
C ALA A 13 -3.48 -6.34 5.46
N LEU A 14 -3.68 -5.59 4.37
CA LEU A 14 -4.83 -5.74 3.47
C LEU A 14 -4.77 -6.97 2.58
N THR A 15 -3.57 -7.48 2.31
CA THR A 15 -3.32 -8.64 1.44
C THR A 15 -3.04 -9.93 2.20
N GLY A 16 -2.88 -9.83 3.53
CA GLY A 16 -2.50 -10.97 4.37
C GLY A 16 -1.02 -11.33 4.27
N HIS A 17 -0.17 -10.40 3.81
CA HIS A 17 1.27 -10.54 3.85
C HIS A 17 1.84 -9.98 5.16
N ASP A 18 2.98 -10.50 5.58
CA ASP A 18 3.76 -9.94 6.69
C ASP A 18 4.87 -9.04 6.12
N PRO A 19 4.99 -7.77 6.54
CA PRO A 19 6.08 -6.90 6.10
C PRO A 19 7.48 -7.42 6.48
N GLU A 20 7.60 -8.30 7.48
CA GLU A 20 8.88 -8.92 7.86
C GLU A 20 9.31 -10.06 6.93
N TRP A 21 8.43 -10.52 6.02
CA TRP A 21 8.80 -11.53 5.01
C TRP A 21 9.68 -10.97 3.90
N PHE A 22 9.66 -9.65 3.70
CA PHE A 22 10.50 -9.00 2.70
C PHE A 22 11.90 -8.77 3.29
N GLU A 23 12.90 -9.39 2.66
CA GLU A 23 14.28 -9.06 2.97
C GLU A 23 14.55 -7.57 2.70
N GLU A 24 15.53 -7.01 3.40
CA GLU A 24 15.86 -5.58 3.33
C GLU A 24 15.97 -5.02 1.90
N PRO A 25 16.71 -5.63 0.94
CA PRO A 25 16.82 -5.10 -0.42
C PRO A 25 15.48 -5.14 -1.18
N GLU A 26 14.64 -6.15 -0.95
CA GLU A 26 13.32 -6.25 -1.58
C GLU A 26 12.36 -5.20 -1.00
N ARG A 27 12.40 -5.02 0.32
CA ARG A 27 11.61 -4.00 1.01
C ARG A 27 11.99 -2.60 0.55
N GLU A 28 13.28 -2.29 0.40
CA GLU A 28 13.73 -1.00 -0.14
C GLU A 28 13.24 -0.78 -1.58
N ALA A 29 13.31 -1.81 -2.43
CA ALA A 29 12.80 -1.74 -3.80
C ALA A 29 11.28 -1.48 -3.85
N LEU A 30 10.51 -2.11 -2.95
CA LEU A 30 9.07 -1.87 -2.81
C LEU A 30 8.77 -0.45 -2.34
N LEU A 31 9.49 0.05 -1.33
CA LEU A 31 9.33 1.40 -0.80
C LEU A 31 9.71 2.48 -1.83
N ALA A 32 10.66 2.19 -2.72
CA ALA A 32 11.08 3.08 -3.80
C ALA A 32 10.06 3.17 -4.95
N ARG A 33 9.02 2.34 -4.97
CA ARG A 33 7.99 2.38 -6.02
C ARG A 33 7.22 3.70 -5.99
N THR A 34 7.04 4.28 -7.18
CA THR A 34 6.29 5.53 -7.37
C THR A 34 4.85 5.43 -6.86
N GLU A 35 4.22 4.25 -6.91
CA GLU A 35 2.87 4.07 -6.36
C GLU A 35 2.84 4.26 -4.84
N ILE A 36 3.81 3.70 -4.11
CA ILE A 36 3.90 3.84 -2.65
C ILE A 36 4.13 5.30 -2.27
N ALA A 37 4.98 6.02 -3.01
CA ALA A 37 5.20 7.44 -2.81
C ALA A 37 3.92 8.28 -3.00
N LYS A 38 3.12 7.97 -4.02
CA LYS A 38 1.85 8.69 -4.26
C LYS A 38 0.77 8.32 -3.25
N LEU A 39 0.72 7.06 -2.81
CA LEU A 39 -0.19 6.62 -1.76
C LEU A 39 0.15 7.27 -0.41
N ALA A 40 1.44 7.54 -0.15
CA ALA A 40 1.89 8.22 1.05
C ALA A 40 1.31 9.63 1.22
N GLU A 41 0.88 10.29 0.14
CA GLU A 41 0.23 11.60 0.16
C GLU A 41 -1.23 11.54 0.67
N ALA A 42 -1.89 10.38 0.61
CA ALA A 42 -3.27 10.19 1.05
C ALA A 42 -3.37 9.87 2.55
N THR A 43 -4.53 10.12 3.15
CA THR A 43 -4.79 9.78 4.57
C THR A 43 -5.06 8.29 4.76
N ASP A 44 -4.84 7.78 5.97
CA ASP A 44 -5.07 6.36 6.28
C ASP A 44 -6.52 5.92 6.04
N ALA A 45 -7.49 6.80 6.31
CA ALA A 45 -8.90 6.52 6.06
C ALA A 45 -9.17 6.29 4.57
N VAL A 46 -8.61 7.14 3.71
CA VAL A 46 -8.73 7.00 2.24
C VAL A 46 -8.04 5.73 1.76
N LEU A 47 -6.82 5.46 2.24
CA LEU A 47 -6.06 4.27 1.88
C LEU A 47 -6.79 2.98 2.28
N LEU A 48 -7.31 2.92 3.50
CA LEU A 48 -8.09 1.78 4.01
C LEU A 48 -9.36 1.56 3.19
N TYR A 49 -10.12 2.62 2.93
CA TYR A 49 -11.36 2.54 2.16
C TYR A 49 -11.12 2.08 0.71
N ALA A 50 -10.15 2.71 0.04
CA ALA A 50 -9.76 2.36 -1.32
C ALA A 50 -9.24 0.93 -1.40
N GLY A 51 -8.41 0.52 -0.44
CA GLY A 51 -7.83 -0.82 -0.36
C GLY A 51 -8.90 -1.89 -0.24
N ARG A 52 -9.85 -1.73 0.69
CA ARG A 52 -11.00 -2.64 0.84
C ARG A 52 -11.88 -2.72 -0.40
N SER A 53 -12.00 -1.62 -1.15
CA SER A 53 -12.85 -1.57 -2.35
C SER A 53 -12.27 -2.32 -3.55
N VAL A 54 -10.94 -2.43 -3.64
CA VAL A 54 -10.26 -3.05 -4.79
C VAL A 54 -9.52 -4.34 -4.48
N CYS A 55 -9.26 -4.64 -3.21
CA CYS A 55 -8.63 -5.90 -2.78
C CYS A 55 -9.50 -7.09 -3.17
N ARG A 56 -8.89 -8.14 -3.72
CA ARG A 56 -9.57 -9.39 -4.10
C ARG A 56 -8.79 -10.57 -3.51
N GLY A 57 -9.29 -11.11 -2.40
CA GLY A 57 -8.59 -12.17 -1.66
C GLY A 57 -7.26 -11.67 -1.13
N THR A 58 -6.16 -12.32 -1.52
CA THR A 58 -4.79 -11.93 -1.14
C THR A 58 -4.14 -10.95 -2.10
N SER A 59 -4.85 -10.48 -3.14
CA SER A 59 -4.27 -9.62 -4.17
C SER A 59 -4.77 -8.18 -4.07
N LEU A 60 -3.83 -7.23 -4.03
CA LEU A 60 -4.07 -5.80 -4.10
C LEU A 60 -3.01 -5.14 -5.00
N PRO A 61 -3.22 -5.02 -6.32
CA PRO A 61 -2.27 -4.35 -7.19
C PRO A 61 -2.11 -2.87 -6.81
N LEU A 62 -0.88 -2.41 -6.59
CA LEU A 62 -0.60 -1.04 -6.12
C LEU A 62 -1.18 0.05 -7.04
N GLU A 63 -1.15 -0.16 -8.36
CA GLU A 63 -1.72 0.77 -9.34
C GLU A 63 -3.24 0.91 -9.18
N ARG A 64 -3.94 -0.21 -8.94
CA ARG A 64 -5.40 -0.21 -8.71
C ARG A 64 -5.74 0.45 -7.40
N TRP A 65 -4.95 0.21 -6.36
CA TRP A 65 -5.12 0.85 -5.07
C TRP A 65 -4.91 2.36 -5.16
N LEU A 66 -3.86 2.80 -5.86
CA LEU A 66 -3.59 4.21 -6.12
C LEU A 66 -4.73 4.88 -6.91
N ALA A 67 -5.23 4.22 -7.96
CA ALA A 67 -6.37 4.74 -8.73
C ALA A 67 -7.62 4.92 -7.85
N ALA A 68 -7.92 3.97 -6.97
CA ALA A 68 -9.05 4.05 -6.06
C ALA A 68 -8.87 5.12 -4.97
N ALA A 69 -7.67 5.27 -4.42
CA ALA A 69 -7.35 6.29 -3.43
C ALA A 69 -7.55 7.71 -3.99
N ARG A 70 -7.18 7.93 -5.25
CA ARG A 70 -7.40 9.22 -5.95
C ARG A 70 -8.85 9.58 -6.17
N LEU A 71 -9.74 8.59 -6.29
CA LEU A 71 -11.19 8.82 -6.42
C LEU A 71 -11.87 9.05 -5.07
N SER A 72 -11.18 8.74 -3.97
CA SER A 72 -11.71 8.78 -2.60
C SER A 72 -11.11 9.92 -1.77
N ALA A 73 -10.18 10.69 -2.34
CA ALA A 73 -9.54 11.87 -1.76
C ALA A 73 -10.30 13.15 -2.15
#